data_AF-A0A7G1IFJ8-F1
#
_entry.id   AF-A0A7G1IFJ8-F1
#
_cell.length_a   1.000
_cell.length_b   1.000
_cell.length_c   1.000
_cell.angle_alpha   90.00
_cell.angle_beta   90.00
_cell.angle_gamma   90.00
#
_symmetry.space_group_name_H-M   'P 1'
#
loop_
_entity.id
_entity.type
_entity.pdbx_description
1 polymer ?
#
loop_
_entity_poly.entity_id
_entity_poly.type
_entity_poly.pdbx_seq_one_letter_code
_entity_poly.pdbx_strand_id
1 'polypeptide(L)'
;MLGRAQQGAQGAGGNGVRTELQADCYAGVWAYYASTVKQQSTGVPYLQPLSDKDIQDALSAAASVGDDRIQQQVNGRTNPETWTHGSSTQRQKWFTVGYQTGDPNKCDTFKAADLG
;
A
#
# COMPACT_ATOMS: atom_id res chain seq x y z
N MET A 1 8.11 -14.90 -0.96
CA MET A 1 7.47 -13.65 -1.43
C MET A 1 8.14 -13.15 -2.70
N LEU A 2 9.46 -12.93 -2.72
CA LEU A 2 10.22 -12.45 -3.90
C LEU A 2 10.06 -13.32 -5.18
N GLY A 3 10.06 -14.66 -5.06
CA GLY A 3 9.91 -15.55 -6.22
C GLY A 3 8.52 -15.56 -6.86
N ARG A 4 7.47 -15.14 -6.14
CA ARG A 4 6.09 -15.01 -6.69
C ARG A 4 5.89 -13.66 -7.37
N ALA A 5 6.57 -12.60 -6.92
CA ALA A 5 6.46 -11.27 -7.50
C ALA A 5 6.96 -11.22 -8.95
N GLN A 6 7.97 -12.02 -9.29
CA GLN A 6 8.55 -12.10 -10.65
C GLN A 6 7.88 -13.13 -11.56
N GLN A 7 6.98 -13.97 -11.04
CA GLN A 7 6.31 -15.04 -11.81
C GLN A 7 4.80 -14.86 -11.78
N GLY A 8 4.17 -14.54 -12.91
CA GLY A 8 2.71 -14.42 -13.02
C GLY A 8 2.26 -13.40 -14.06
N ALA A 9 0.94 -13.30 -14.27
CA ALA A 9 0.35 -12.30 -15.16
C ALA A 9 0.69 -10.88 -14.70
N GLN A 10 0.94 -10.00 -15.67
CA GLN A 10 1.08 -8.55 -15.47
C GLN A 10 -0.30 -7.91 -15.27
N GLY A 11 -0.32 -6.66 -14.85
CA GLY A 11 -1.52 -5.84 -14.76
C GLY A 11 -2.14 -5.78 -13.36
N ALA A 12 -3.26 -5.08 -13.25
CA ALA A 12 -3.88 -4.65 -11.99
C ALA A 12 -4.20 -5.76 -10.97
N GLY A 13 -4.37 -7.01 -11.43
CA GLY A 13 -4.58 -8.19 -10.58
C GLY A 13 -3.38 -9.12 -10.47
N GLY A 14 -2.26 -8.75 -11.09
CA GLY A 14 -1.05 -9.55 -11.25
C GLY A 14 -0.26 -9.76 -9.97
N ASN A 15 0.68 -10.71 -9.99
CA ASN A 15 1.45 -11.07 -8.81
C ASN A 15 2.43 -9.98 -8.34
N GLY A 16 2.92 -9.15 -9.27
CA GLY A 16 3.69 -7.94 -8.94
C GLY A 16 2.85 -6.98 -8.11
N VAL A 17 1.69 -6.58 -8.63
CA VAL A 17 0.75 -5.69 -7.94
C VAL A 17 0.34 -6.26 -6.57
N ARG A 18 -0.04 -7.53 -6.48
CA ARG A 18 -0.39 -8.15 -5.19
C ARG A 18 0.74 -8.11 -4.18
N THR A 19 2.00 -8.25 -4.62
CA THR A 19 3.17 -8.15 -3.73
C THR A 19 3.31 -6.73 -3.19
N GLU A 20 3.21 -5.72 -4.06
CA GLU A 20 3.31 -4.31 -3.67
C GLU A 20 2.18 -3.92 -2.71
N LEU A 21 0.94 -4.31 -3.01
CA LEU A 21 -0.22 -4.06 -2.14
C LEU A 21 -0.08 -4.74 -0.76
N GLN A 22 0.54 -5.92 -0.72
CA GLN A 22 0.81 -6.60 0.55
C GLN A 22 1.88 -5.86 1.35
N ALA A 23 2.90 -5.32 0.68
CA ALA A 23 3.90 -4.46 1.30
C ALA A 23 3.27 -3.17 1.87
N ASP A 24 2.33 -2.55 1.14
CA ASP A 24 1.59 -1.38 1.63
C ASP A 24 0.79 -1.69 2.90
N CYS A 25 0.13 -2.85 2.94
CA CYS A 25 -0.58 -3.28 4.15
C CYS A 25 0.37 -3.47 5.34
N TYR A 26 1.53 -4.09 5.13
CA TYR A 26 2.53 -4.21 6.20
C TYR A 26 3.09 -2.85 6.65
N ALA A 27 3.27 -1.90 5.73
CA ALA A 27 3.64 -0.52 6.09
C ALA A 27 2.55 0.14 6.96
N GLY A 28 1.27 -0.12 6.66
CA GLY A 28 0.15 0.29 7.51
C GLY A 28 0.22 -0.32 8.91
N VAL A 29 0.43 -1.63 9.02
CA VAL A 29 0.59 -2.31 10.32
C VAL A 29 1.74 -1.73 11.12
N TRP A 30 2.88 -1.45 10.48
CA TRP A 30 3.99 -0.78 11.14
C TRP A 30 3.57 0.61 11.66
N ALA A 31 2.89 1.40 10.84
CA ALA A 31 2.45 2.75 11.21
C ALA A 31 1.46 2.71 12.39
N TYR A 32 0.58 1.70 12.47
CA TYR A 32 -0.30 1.48 13.62
C TYR A 32 0.51 1.38 14.91
N TYR A 33 1.49 0.49 14.94
CA TYR A 33 2.36 0.32 16.11
C TYR A 33 3.23 1.53 16.38
N ALA A 34 3.78 2.18 15.35
CA ALA A 34 4.53 3.42 15.52
C ALA A 34 3.67 4.51 16.19
N SER A 35 2.37 4.55 15.90
CA SER A 35 1.44 5.53 16.47
C SER A 35 0.89 5.18 17.86
N THR A 36 1.08 3.95 18.32
CA THR A 36 0.51 3.47 19.59
C THR A 36 1.56 3.09 20.63
N VAL A 37 2.72 2.59 20.19
CA VAL A 37 3.83 2.21 21.08
C VAL A 37 4.58 3.46 21.51
N LYS A 38 4.64 3.67 22.82
CA LYS A 38 5.34 4.81 23.44
C LYS A 38 6.81 4.50 23.65
N GLN A 39 7.65 5.47 23.33
CA GLN A 39 9.07 5.44 23.66
C GLN A 39 9.27 5.47 25.17
N GLN A 40 10.11 4.58 25.70
CA GLN A 40 10.35 4.50 27.13
C GLN A 40 11.00 5.77 27.71
N SER A 41 11.77 6.49 26.90
CA SER A 41 12.45 7.73 27.31
C SER A 41 11.55 8.95 27.40
N THR A 42 10.54 9.08 26.53
CA THR A 42 9.70 10.29 26.42
C THR A 42 8.25 10.05 26.80
N GLY A 43 7.77 8.80 26.81
CA GLY A 43 6.36 8.47 26.98
C GLY A 43 5.47 8.85 25.78
N VAL A 44 6.06 9.31 24.68
CA VAL A 44 5.35 9.72 23.45
C VAL A 44 5.47 8.61 22.39
N PRO A 45 4.43 8.37 21.57
CA PRO A 45 4.53 7.46 20.42
C PRO A 45 5.67 7.79 19.46
N TYR A 46 6.13 6.80 18.68
CA TYR A 46 7.14 7.01 17.64
C TYR A 46 6.63 7.86 16.47
N LEU A 47 5.33 7.81 16.22
CA LEU A 47 4.64 8.53 15.17
C LEU A 47 3.38 9.17 15.78
N GLN A 48 3.03 10.39 15.39
CA GLN A 48 1.70 10.90 15.72
C GLN A 48 0.65 10.10 14.95
N PRO A 49 -0.51 9.77 15.53
CA PRO A 49 -1.57 9.10 14.79
C PRO A 49 -1.87 9.83 13.48
N LEU A 50 -1.85 9.07 12.38
CA LEU A 50 -2.10 9.60 11.05
C LEU A 50 -3.58 9.90 10.93
N SER A 51 -3.91 11.11 10.48
CA SER A 51 -5.27 11.43 10.03
C SER A 51 -5.54 10.79 8.67
N ASP A 52 -6.82 10.66 8.30
CA ASP A 52 -7.19 10.22 6.95
C ASP A 52 -6.56 11.11 5.86
N LYS A 53 -6.37 12.40 6.16
CA LYS A 53 -5.69 13.33 5.27
C LYS A 53 -4.19 13.03 5.15
N ASP A 54 -3.51 12.68 6.24
CA ASP A 54 -2.10 12.28 6.20
C ASP A 54 -1.92 11.01 5.38
N ILE A 55 -2.84 10.05 5.54
CA ILE A 55 -2.87 8.81 4.75
C ILE A 55 -3.06 9.15 3.26
N GLN A 56 -4.05 9.99 2.92
CA GLN A 56 -4.26 10.44 1.54
C GLN A 56 -3.06 11.18 0.94
N ASP A 57 -2.44 12.09 1.68
CA ASP A 57 -1.31 12.89 1.21
C ASP A 57 -0.04 12.03 1.06
N ALA A 58 0.26 11.15 2.02
CA ALA A 58 1.39 10.23 1.97
C ALA A 58 1.28 9.24 0.82
N LEU A 59 0.06 8.75 0.55
CA LEU A 59 -0.19 7.86 -0.57
C LEU A 59 -0.27 8.60 -1.90
N SER A 60 -0.63 9.88 -1.93
CA SER A 60 -0.46 10.74 -3.10
C SER A 60 1.02 11.03 -3.39
N ALA A 61 1.87 11.12 -2.36
CA ALA A 61 3.32 11.16 -2.54
C ALA A 61 3.85 9.79 -3.02
N ALA A 62 3.33 8.69 -2.47
CA ALA A 62 3.60 7.33 -2.95
C ALA A 62 2.94 7.06 -4.33
N ALA A 63 1.98 7.86 -4.78
CA ALA A 63 1.42 7.78 -6.12
C ALA A 63 2.44 8.20 -7.18
N SER A 64 3.54 8.85 -6.79
CA SER A 64 4.72 8.99 -7.65
C SER A 64 5.33 7.64 -8.08
N VAL A 65 5.00 6.54 -7.38
CA VAL A 65 5.33 5.16 -7.78
C VAL A 65 4.09 4.34 -8.18
N GLY A 66 2.89 4.93 -8.21
CA GLY A 66 1.67 4.28 -8.71
C GLY A 66 1.62 4.36 -10.25
N ASP A 67 1.36 3.24 -10.91
CA ASP A 67 1.45 3.17 -12.38
C ASP A 67 0.35 4.00 -13.05
N ASP A 68 -0.81 4.16 -12.41
CA ASP A 68 -1.89 5.01 -12.90
C ASP A 68 -1.47 6.48 -12.98
N ARG A 69 -0.85 7.02 -11.94
CA ARG A 69 -0.43 8.42 -11.91
C ARG A 69 0.79 8.65 -12.81
N ILE A 70 1.77 7.76 -12.81
CA ILE A 70 2.92 7.84 -13.73
C ILE A 70 2.44 7.83 -15.18
N GLN A 71 1.59 6.88 -15.56
CA GLN A 71 1.10 6.78 -16.93
C GLN A 71 0.20 7.97 -17.30
N GLN A 72 -0.63 8.46 -16.37
CA GLN A 72 -1.45 9.64 -16.62
C GLN A 72 -0.59 10.89 -16.84
N GLN A 73 0.50 11.06 -16.07
CA GLN A 73 1.42 12.19 -16.23
C GLN A 73 2.27 12.10 -17.50
N VAL A 74 2.71 10.89 -17.88
CA VAL A 74 3.61 10.68 -19.02
C VAL A 74 2.85 10.57 -20.35
N ASN A 75 1.75 9.81 -20.37
CA ASN A 75 1.04 9.41 -21.59
C ASN A 75 -0.38 9.99 -21.70
N GLY A 76 -0.88 10.69 -20.67
CA GLY A 76 -2.23 11.27 -20.63
C GLY A 76 -3.36 10.24 -20.52
N ARG A 77 -3.04 8.95 -20.39
CA ARG A 77 -3.98 7.82 -20.26
C ARG A 77 -3.34 6.72 -19.43
N THR A 78 -4.16 5.90 -18.77
CA THR A 78 -3.72 4.74 -17.99
C THR A 78 -4.03 3.43 -18.72
N ASN A 79 -3.16 2.43 -18.57
CA ASN A 79 -3.35 1.08 -19.09
C ASN A 79 -3.15 0.06 -17.94
N PRO A 80 -4.24 -0.41 -17.32
CA PRO A 80 -4.19 -1.35 -16.19
C PRO A 80 -3.49 -2.68 -16.47
N GLU A 81 -3.42 -3.10 -17.73
CA GLU A 81 -2.77 -4.37 -18.13
C GLU A 81 -1.25 -4.33 -18.02
N THR A 82 -0.65 -3.14 -17.95
CA THR A 82 0.81 -2.97 -17.84
C THR A 82 1.28 -2.61 -16.44
N TRP A 83 0.37 -2.57 -15.46
CA TRP A 83 0.73 -2.23 -14.09
C TRP A 83 1.61 -3.31 -13.43
N THR A 84 2.60 -2.84 -12.69
CA THR A 84 3.52 -3.62 -11.86
C THR A 84 3.41 -3.26 -10.37
N HIS A 85 2.94 -2.05 -10.05
CA HIS A 85 2.83 -1.50 -8.70
C HIS A 85 1.39 -1.26 -8.22
N GLY A 86 0.40 -1.37 -9.13
CA GLY A 86 -1.02 -1.19 -8.83
C GLY A 86 -1.47 0.27 -8.93
N SER A 87 -2.78 0.50 -8.77
CA SER A 87 -3.33 1.85 -8.77
C SER A 87 -3.12 2.55 -7.43
N SER A 88 -3.14 3.87 -7.44
CA SER A 88 -3.06 4.67 -6.22
C SER A 88 -4.17 4.33 -5.23
N THR A 89 -5.38 4.03 -5.73
CA THR A 89 -6.54 3.60 -4.92
C THR A 89 -6.32 2.25 -4.25
N GLN A 90 -5.79 1.27 -4.98
CA GLN A 90 -5.48 -0.05 -4.42
C GLN A 90 -4.45 0.07 -3.30
N ARG A 91 -3.36 0.80 -3.56
CA ARG A 91 -2.30 1.04 -2.57
C ARG A 91 -2.84 1.71 -1.32
N GLN A 92 -3.73 2.70 -1.50
CA GLN A 92 -4.39 3.37 -0.39
C GLN A 92 -5.26 2.45 0.46
N LYS A 93 -6.09 1.64 -0.20
CA LYS A 93 -6.94 0.67 0.48
C LYS A 93 -6.11 -0.26 1.36
N TRP A 94 -5.05 -0.85 0.81
CA TRP A 94 -4.24 -1.84 1.53
C TRP A 94 -3.41 -1.26 2.66
N PHE A 95 -2.80 -0.08 2.48
CA PHE A 95 -2.16 0.62 3.60
C PHE A 95 -3.16 0.91 4.73
N THR A 96 -4.35 1.40 4.38
CA THR A 96 -5.40 1.75 5.35
C THR A 96 -5.86 0.52 6.13
N VAL A 97 -6.03 -0.64 5.47
CA VAL A 97 -6.36 -1.91 6.14
C VAL A 97 -5.33 -2.26 7.20
N GLY A 98 -4.03 -2.19 6.86
CA GLY A 98 -2.96 -2.44 7.81
C GLY A 98 -2.95 -1.45 8.98
N TYR A 99 -3.10 -0.16 8.66
CA TYR A 99 -3.06 0.91 9.65
C TYR A 99 -4.24 0.86 10.64
N GLN A 100 -5.44 0.55 10.17
CA GLN A 100 -6.62 0.50 11.04
C GLN A 100 -6.65 -0.76 11.91
N THR A 101 -6.13 -1.88 11.41
CA THR A 101 -6.23 -3.16 12.11
C THR A 101 -5.02 -3.49 12.96
N GLY A 102 -3.82 -3.05 12.57
CA GLY A 102 -2.56 -3.51 13.17
C GLY A 102 -2.31 -5.02 13.00
N ASP A 103 -3.11 -5.72 12.17
CA ASP A 103 -3.08 -7.18 12.06
C ASP A 103 -2.48 -7.60 10.70
N PRO A 104 -1.25 -8.15 10.67
CA PRO A 104 -0.63 -8.59 9.43
C PRO A 104 -1.38 -9.75 8.75
N ASN A 105 -2.23 -10.49 9.48
CA ASN A 105 -3.05 -11.55 8.88
C ASN A 105 -4.16 -10.98 7.97
N LYS A 106 -4.43 -9.68 8.03
CA LYS A 106 -5.35 -9.00 7.10
C LYS A 106 -4.69 -8.61 5.78
N CYS A 107 -3.38 -8.82 5.62
CA CYS A 107 -2.62 -8.36 4.47
C CYS A 107 -2.48 -9.41 3.33
N ASP A 108 -3.23 -10.51 3.35
CA ASP A 108 -3.15 -11.55 2.31
C ASP A 108 -3.84 -11.11 0.99
N THR A 109 -3.16 -10.27 0.23
CA THR A 109 -3.60 -9.80 -1.09
C THR A 109 -3.72 -10.90 -2.13
N PHE A 110 -3.04 -12.04 -1.95
CA PHE A 110 -3.12 -13.17 -2.88
C PHE A 110 -4.44 -13.94 -2.75
N LYS A 111 -5.10 -13.86 -1.58
CA LYS A 111 -6.44 -14.42 -1.36
C LYS A 111 -7.57 -13.41 -1.54
N ALA A 112 -7.26 -12.14 -1.73
CA ALA A 112 -8.27 -11.11 -1.94
C ALA A 112 -8.95 -11.27 -3.31
N ALA A 113 -10.28 -11.35 -3.28
CA ALA A 113 -11.12 -11.39 -4.48
C ALA A 113 -11.18 -10.02 -5.19
N ASP A 114 -11.10 -8.94 -4.42
CA ASP A 114 -11.07 -7.56 -4.91
C ASP A 114 -9.91 -6.79 -4.25
N LEU A 115 -9.01 -6.28 -5.09
CA LEU A 115 -7.85 -5.50 -4.64
C LEU A 115 -8.17 -4.01 -4.45
N GLY A 116 -9.37 -3.57 -4.83
CA GLY A 116 -9.76 -2.16 -4.93
C GLY A 116 -9.90 -1.74 -6.38
#